data_AF-A0A922WSZ8-F1
#
_entry.id   AF-A0A922WSZ8-F1
#
_cell.length_a   1.000
_cell.length_b   1.000
_cell.length_c   1.000
_cell.angle_alpha   90.00
_cell.angle_beta   90.00
_cell.angle_gamma   90.00
#
_symmetry.space_group_name_H-M   'P 1'
#
loop_
_entity.id
_entity.type
_entity.pdbx_description
1 polymer ?
#
loop_
_entity_poly.entity_id
_entity_poly.type
_entity_poly.pdbx_seq_one_letter_code
_entity_poly.pdbx_strand_id
1 'polypeptide(L)'
;MRKFAALPALAGTALLLTACGSADDASTEASADTVEMPADAALAPITEEPVADPEATATDAPESNAEAEASAEKSADAAADAAADVAAEASAAAEKTEPQ
;
A
#
# COMPACT_ATOMS: atom_id res chain seq x y z
N MET A 1 49.24 5.94 23.98
CA MET A 1 48.72 7.21 23.43
C MET A 1 48.77 7.12 21.91
N ARG A 2 47.62 6.96 21.22
CA ARG A 2 47.57 6.96 19.74
C ARG A 2 46.13 7.21 19.22
N LYS A 3 45.35 8.03 19.93
CA LYS A 3 43.92 8.27 19.61
C LYS A 3 43.65 9.61 18.90
N PHE A 4 44.68 10.39 18.59
CA PHE A 4 44.53 11.72 17.98
C PHE A 4 44.66 11.74 16.44
N ALA A 5 44.83 10.57 15.81
CA ALA A 5 45.01 10.48 14.36
C ALA A 5 43.70 10.63 13.55
N ALA A 6 42.53 10.65 14.20
CA ALA A 6 41.24 10.78 13.53
C ALA A 6 40.82 12.23 13.25
N LEU A 7 41.43 13.21 13.94
CA LEU A 7 41.08 14.63 13.81
C LEU A 7 41.41 15.27 12.44
N PRO A 8 42.55 14.97 11.78
CA PRO A 8 42.85 15.57 10.47
C PRO A 8 42.00 14.99 9.33
N ALA A 9 41.52 13.74 9.45
CA ALA A 9 40.68 13.10 8.44
C ALA A 9 39.29 13.77 8.33
N LEU A 10 38.72 14.23 9.44
CA LEU A 10 37.43 14.90 9.47
C LEU A 10 37.49 16.35 8.96
N ALA A 11 38.65 17.02 9.13
CA ALA A 11 38.85 18.38 8.65
C ALA A 11 38.94 18.46 7.11
N GLY A 12 39.50 17.44 6.46
CA GLY A 12 39.61 17.37 5.00
C GLY A 12 38.26 17.23 4.29
N THR A 13 37.31 16.49 4.88
CA THR A 13 35.96 16.32 4.31
C THR A 13 35.12 17.59 4.40
N ALA A 14 35.33 18.42 5.43
CA ALA A 14 34.62 19.69 5.59
C ALA A 14 35.06 20.73 4.52
N LEU A 15 36.35 20.76 4.17
CA LEU A 15 36.88 21.65 3.12
C LEU A 15 36.45 21.22 1.70
N LEU A 16 36.28 19.91 1.47
CA LEU A 16 35.75 19.40 0.20
C LEU A 16 34.25 19.69 0.04
N LEU A 17 33.48 19.75 1.13
CA LEU A 17 32.06 20.10 1.08
C LEU A 17 31.83 21.59 0.73
N THR A 18 32.75 22.48 1.12
CA THR A 18 32.68 23.90 0.74
C THR A 18 33.06 24.16 -0.72
N ALA A 19 33.76 23.23 -1.37
CA ALA A 19 34.04 23.29 -2.81
C ALA A 19 32.88 22.79 -3.67
N CYS A 20 31.94 22.04 -3.09
CA CYS A 20 30.67 21.64 -3.71
C CYS A 20 29.50 22.50 -3.15
N GLY A 21 29.78 23.76 -2.81
CA GLY A 21 28.85 24.64 -2.10
C GLY A 21 28.89 26.09 -2.60
N SER A 22 29.37 26.35 -3.83
CA SER A 22 28.95 27.56 -4.54
C SER A 22 27.53 27.32 -5.02
N ALA A 23 26.56 27.75 -4.21
CA ALA A 23 25.20 27.96 -4.69
C ALA A 23 25.26 29.21 -5.59
N ASP A 24 25.67 29.02 -6.84
CA ASP A 24 25.26 29.93 -7.89
C ASP A 24 23.73 29.90 -7.88
N ASP A 25 23.07 31.06 -7.76
CA ASP A 25 21.62 31.15 -7.77
C ASP A 25 21.13 30.78 -9.17
N ALA A 26 20.96 29.48 -9.41
CA ALA A 26 20.45 28.93 -10.66
C ALA A 26 18.97 29.26 -10.92
N SER A 27 18.36 30.09 -10.06
CA SER A 27 16.99 30.58 -10.19
C SER A 27 16.76 31.43 -11.44
N THR A 28 17.81 31.97 -12.08
CA THR A 28 17.72 32.81 -13.28
C THR A 28 17.73 32.03 -14.61
N GLU A 29 18.37 30.86 -14.70
CA GLU A 29 18.49 30.16 -16.00
C GLU A 29 17.34 29.20 -16.32
N ALA A 30 16.53 28.83 -15.32
CA ALA A 30 15.38 27.96 -15.52
C ALA A 30 14.07 28.75 -15.56
N SER A 31 13.96 29.75 -16.45
CA SER A 31 12.65 30.10 -16.99
C SER A 31 12.20 28.87 -17.78
N ALA A 32 11.43 27.99 -17.15
CA ALA A 32 10.77 26.92 -17.87
C ALA A 32 9.94 27.58 -18.96
N ASP A 33 10.37 27.45 -20.22
CA ASP A 33 9.51 27.61 -21.38
C ASP A 33 8.42 26.56 -21.21
N THR A 34 7.40 26.89 -20.42
CA THR A 34 6.15 26.15 -20.40
C THR A 34 5.58 26.38 -21.77
N VAL A 35 6.00 25.51 -22.68
CA VAL A 35 5.43 25.39 -24.02
C VAL A 35 3.93 25.44 -23.80
N GLU A 36 3.27 26.38 -24.48
CA GLU A 36 1.82 26.51 -24.58
C GLU A 36 1.27 25.25 -25.25
N MET A 37 1.44 24.08 -24.62
CA MET A 37 0.79 22.85 -25.00
C MET A 37 -0.64 23.03 -24.53
N PRO A 38 -1.60 23.21 -25.47
CA PRO A 38 -2.97 23.49 -25.10
C PRO A 38 -3.45 22.39 -24.16
N ALA A 39 -4.16 22.75 -23.08
CA ALA A 39 -4.70 21.76 -22.15
C ALA A 39 -5.53 20.68 -22.88
N ASP A 40 -6.17 21.07 -23.99
CA ASP A 40 -6.92 20.19 -24.88
C ASP A 40 -6.07 19.10 -25.55
N ALA A 41 -4.78 19.34 -25.79
CA ALA A 41 -3.88 18.34 -26.37
C ALA A 41 -3.57 17.22 -25.36
N ALA A 42 -3.54 17.53 -24.06
CA ALA A 42 -3.34 16.52 -23.01
C ALA A 42 -4.63 15.71 -22.72
N LEU A 43 -5.80 16.27 -23.05
CA LEU A 43 -7.11 15.63 -22.88
C LEU A 43 -7.65 15.00 -24.17
N ALA A 44 -6.88 15.04 -25.26
CA ALA A 44 -7.27 14.42 -26.51
C ALA A 44 -7.51 12.91 -26.29
N PRO A 45 -8.58 12.34 -26.89
CA PRO A 45 -8.85 10.93 -26.75
C PRO A 45 -7.74 10.11 -27.40
N ILE A 46 -7.28 9.08 -26.70
CA ILE A 46 -6.41 8.05 -27.27
C ILE A 46 -7.25 7.24 -28.27
N THR A 47 -6.81 7.19 -29.52
CA THR A 47 -7.52 6.48 -30.60
C THR A 47 -6.87 5.14 -30.94
N GLU A 48 -5.66 4.93 -30.44
CA GLU A 48 -4.88 3.73 -30.58
C GLU A 48 -5.57 2.57 -29.87
N GLU A 49 -5.73 1.45 -30.59
CA GLU A 49 -6.21 0.21 -29.99
C GLU A 49 -5.15 -0.35 -29.04
N PRO A 50 -5.56 -0.89 -27.88
CA PRO A 50 -4.63 -1.51 -26.95
C PRO A 50 -3.97 -2.73 -27.61
N VAL A 51 -2.64 -2.75 -27.64
CA VAL A 51 -1.87 -3.90 -28.12
C VAL A 51 -1.77 -4.93 -27.00
N ALA A 52 -2.08 -6.19 -27.31
CA ALA A 52 -1.89 -7.29 -26.38
C ALA A 52 -0.40 -7.47 -26.06
N ASP A 53 -0.07 -7.46 -24.77
CA ASP A 53 1.28 -7.78 -24.29
C ASP A 53 1.47 -9.31 -24.32
N PRO A 54 2.40 -9.85 -25.15
CA PRO A 54 2.65 -11.29 -25.21
C PRO A 54 3.25 -11.86 -23.92
N GLU A 55 3.84 -11.02 -23.07
CA GLU A 55 4.42 -11.40 -21.78
C GLU A 55 3.41 -11.26 -20.63
N ALA A 56 2.20 -10.73 -20.89
CA ALA A 56 1.15 -10.65 -19.89
C ALA A 56 0.60 -12.06 -19.58
N THR A 57 1.19 -12.70 -18.58
CA THR A 57 0.76 -14.01 -18.05
C THR A 57 -0.07 -13.89 -16.78
N ALA A 58 -0.61 -12.70 -16.48
CA ALA A 58 -1.36 -12.46 -15.26
C ALA A 58 -2.68 -13.27 -15.27
N THR A 59 -2.63 -14.45 -14.63
CA THR A 59 -3.79 -15.29 -14.33
C THR A 59 -4.29 -15.02 -12.91
N ASP A 60 -4.37 -13.75 -12.51
CA ASP A 60 -4.66 -13.27 -11.14
C ASP A 60 -6.10 -13.59 -10.65
N ALA A 61 -6.69 -14.68 -11.12
CA ALA A 61 -7.76 -15.34 -10.40
C ALA A 61 -7.12 -16.03 -9.18
N PRO A 62 -7.58 -15.75 -7.95
CA PRO A 62 -7.14 -16.54 -6.80
C PRO A 62 -7.44 -18.01 -7.09
N GLU A 63 -6.44 -18.88 -6.94
CA GLU A 63 -6.69 -20.32 -6.97
C GLU A 63 -7.72 -20.64 -5.88
N SER A 64 -8.78 -21.36 -6.24
CA SER A 64 -9.74 -21.86 -5.26
C SER A 64 -8.97 -22.71 -4.25
N ASN A 65 -9.01 -22.28 -3.00
CA ASN A 65 -8.33 -22.93 -1.90
C ASN A 65 -9.34 -23.84 -1.21
N ALA A 66 -9.38 -25.10 -1.65
CA ALA A 66 -10.34 -26.10 -1.16
C ALA A 66 -10.27 -26.27 0.36
N GLU A 67 -9.08 -26.17 0.97
CA GLU A 67 -8.96 -26.19 2.44
C GLU A 67 -9.59 -24.97 3.11
N ALA A 68 -9.45 -23.77 2.53
CA ALA A 68 -10.06 -22.56 3.06
C ALA A 68 -11.59 -22.62 2.96
N GLU A 69 -12.12 -23.12 1.85
CA GLU A 69 -13.56 -23.31 1.65
C GLU A 69 -14.14 -24.33 2.64
N ALA A 70 -13.48 -25.49 2.80
CA ALA A 70 -13.90 -26.50 3.77
C ALA A 70 -13.81 -26.00 5.23
N SER A 71 -12.81 -25.19 5.56
CA SER A 71 -12.69 -24.58 6.89
C SER A 71 -13.78 -23.53 7.14
N ALA A 72 -14.20 -22.80 6.11
CA ALA A 72 -15.26 -21.80 6.20
C ALA A 72 -16.62 -22.45 6.45
N GLU A 73 -16.95 -23.53 5.71
CA GLU A 73 -18.19 -24.28 5.94
C GLU A 73 -18.25 -24.86 7.35
N LYS A 74 -17.18 -25.52 7.80
CA LYS A 74 -17.12 -26.07 9.16
C LYS A 74 -17.29 -25.02 10.25
N SER A 75 -16.77 -23.81 10.00
CA SER A 75 -16.92 -22.69 10.93
C SER A 75 -18.36 -22.15 10.94
N ALA A 76 -19.02 -22.14 9.78
CA ALA A 76 -20.42 -21.74 9.66
C ALA A 76 -21.37 -22.72 10.36
N ASP A 77 -21.16 -24.03 10.20
CA ASP A 77 -21.94 -25.05 10.93
C ASP A 77 -21.78 -24.90 12.45
N ALA A 78 -20.54 -24.77 12.93
CA ALA A 78 -20.28 -24.60 14.36
C ALA A 78 -20.92 -23.32 14.93
N ALA A 79 -20.95 -22.24 14.14
CA ALA A 79 -21.62 -21.00 14.53
C ALA A 79 -23.15 -21.15 14.57
N ALA A 80 -23.74 -21.92 13.64
CA ALA A 80 -25.16 -22.19 13.61
C ALA A 80 -25.60 -23.03 14.82
N ASP A 81 -24.84 -24.08 15.17
CA ASP A 81 -25.09 -24.90 16.36
C ASP A 81 -25.02 -24.06 17.64
N ALA A 82 -23.96 -23.24 17.78
CA ALA A 82 -23.82 -22.36 18.94
C ALA A 82 -24.96 -21.34 19.06
N ALA A 83 -25.44 -20.80 17.93
CA ALA A 83 -26.58 -19.90 17.93
C ALA A 83 -27.89 -20.59 18.35
N ALA A 84 -28.08 -21.85 17.93
CA ALA A 84 -29.23 -22.64 18.33
C ALA A 84 -29.24 -22.94 19.84
N ASP A 85 -28.08 -23.30 20.40
CA ASP A 85 -27.93 -23.52 21.86
C ASP A 85 -28.24 -22.25 22.65
N VAL A 86 -27.69 -21.10 22.23
CA VAL A 86 -27.95 -19.81 22.88
C VAL A 86 -29.43 -19.43 22.79
N ALA A 87 -30.09 -19.67 21.65
CA ALA A 87 -31.52 -19.41 21.48
C ALA A 87 -32.36 -20.30 22.41
N ALA A 88 -32.00 -21.58 22.55
CA ALA A 88 -32.69 -22.51 23.45
C ALA A 88 -32.53 -22.10 24.93
N GLU A 89 -31.33 -21.71 25.35
CA GLU A 89 -31.11 -21.20 26.72
C GLU A 89 -31.89 -19.90 26.98
N ALA A 90 -31.92 -18.98 26.00
CA ALA A 90 -32.66 -17.73 26.12
C ALA A 90 -34.17 -17.97 26.27
N SER A 91 -34.75 -18.89 25.48
CA SER A 91 -36.15 -19.28 25.61
C SER A 91 -36.45 -19.91 26.97
N ALA A 92 -35.60 -20.84 27.44
CA ALA A 92 -35.77 -21.48 28.73
C ALA A 92 -35.61 -20.50 29.92
N ALA A 93 -34.82 -19.43 29.76
CA ALA A 93 -34.70 -18.37 30.74
C ALA A 93 -35.96 -17.47 30.76
N ALA A 94 -36.51 -17.15 29.59
CA ALA A 94 -37.73 -16.35 29.45
C ALA A 94 -38.96 -17.02 30.10
N GLU A 95 -39.13 -18.34 29.91
CA GLU A 95 -40.22 -19.10 30.53
C GLU A 95 -40.11 -19.15 32.07
N LYS A 96 -38.89 -19.03 32.63
CA LYS A 96 -38.67 -18.99 34.08
C LYS A 96 -38.88 -17.61 34.70
N THR A 97 -39.04 -16.56 33.88
CA THR A 97 -39.19 -15.17 34.34
C THR A 97 -40.59 -14.61 34.21
N GLU A 98 -41.57 -15.36 33.69
CA GLU A 98 -42.98 -14.97 33.78
C GLU A 98 -43.49 -15.09 35.23
N PRO A 99 -43.93 -13.97 35.86
CA PRO A 99 -44.53 -14.03 37.19
C PRO A 99 -45.94 -14.62 37.07
N GLN A 100 -46.18 -15.72 37.78
CA GLN A 100 -47.54 -16.15 38.18
C GLN A 100 -48.05 -15.24 39.30
#